data_AF-A0A8T5T334-F1
#
_entry.id   AF-A0A8T5T334-F1
#
_cell.length_a   1.000
_cell.length_b   1.000
_cell.length_c   1.000
_cell.angle_alpha   90.00
_cell.angle_beta   90.00
_cell.angle_gamma   90.00
#
_symmetry.space_group_name_H-M   'P 1'
#
loop_
_entity.id
_entity.type
_entity.pdbx_description
1 polymer ?
#
loop_
_entity_poly.entity_id
_entity_poly.type
_entity_poly.pdbx_seq_one_letter_code
_entity_poly.pdbx_strand_id
1 'polypeptide(L)' 'MDAIVMGSKKIYWANALFSDADRKFNEVSVERVRAEGHTIFLPQEAFKDDADPSNEEIFRVDTTELQSSDIVVACLD' A
#
# COMPACT_ATOMS: atom_id res chain seq x y z
N MET A 1 16.17 27.18 7.86
CA MET A 1 16.19 26.20 6.75
C MET A 1 15.13 25.21 7.14
N ASP A 2 13.91 25.49 6.69
CA ASP A 2 12.71 24.86 7.21
C ASP A 2 12.67 23.43 6.71
N ALA A 3 13.02 22.49 7.59
CA ALA A 3 12.62 21.12 7.42
C ALA A 3 11.09 21.16 7.37
N ILE A 4 10.53 20.97 6.17
CA ILE A 4 9.11 20.70 6.00
C ILE A 4 8.81 19.59 7.01
N VAL A 5 8.03 19.90 8.04
CA VAL A 5 7.44 18.88 8.89
C VAL A 5 6.45 18.15 7.97
N MET A 6 6.95 17.20 7.18
CA MET A 6 6.09 16.24 6.50
C MET A 6 5.58 15.34 7.62
N GLY A 7 4.47 15.75 8.24
CA GLY A 7 3.73 14.87 9.12
C GLY A 7 3.49 13.53 8.41
N SER A 8 3.46 12.45 9.17
CA SER A 8 3.22 11.11 8.64
C SER A 8 2.02 11.13 7.66
N LYS A 9 2.21 10.51 6.50
CA LYS A 9 1.20 10.43 5.44
C LYS A 9 0.73 9.00 5.32
N LYS A 10 -0.57 8.83 5.06
CA LYS A 10 -1.14 7.55 4.69
C LYS A 10 -1.03 7.39 3.17
N ILE A 11 -0.37 6.32 2.73
CA ILE A 11 -0.09 6.06 1.31
C ILE A 11 -0.80 4.77 0.91
N TYR A 12 -1.55 4.82 -0.20
CA TYR A 12 -2.06 3.64 -0.88
C TYR A 12 -1.04 3.17 -1.93
N TRP A 13 -0.54 1.94 -1.81
CA TRP A 13 0.40 1.35 -2.76
C TRP A 13 -0.33 0.54 -3.83
N ALA A 14 -0.51 1.13 -5.00
CA ALA A 14 -1.15 0.50 -6.16
C ALA A 14 -0.09 -0.18 -7.05
N ASN A 15 0.03 -1.50 -6.94
CA ASN A 15 0.83 -2.30 -7.87
C ASN A 15 0.21 -3.69 -8.05
N ALA A 16 0.65 -4.41 -9.08
CA ALA A 16 0.43 -5.84 -9.21
C ALA A 16 0.96 -6.59 -7.96
N LEU A 17 0.34 -7.73 -7.65
CA LEU A 17 0.71 -8.59 -6.52
C LEU A 17 0.55 -10.08 -6.83
N PHE A 18 0.57 -10.43 -8.11
CA PHE A 18 0.21 -11.78 -8.59
C PHE A 18 1.41 -12.72 -8.67
N SER A 19 2.60 -12.20 -9.01
CA SER A 19 3.83 -12.98 -9.01
C SER A 19 4.66 -12.76 -7.75
N ASP A 20 5.57 -13.70 -7.45
CA ASP A 20 6.55 -13.54 -6.38
C ASP A 20 7.45 -12.33 -6.60
N ALA A 21 7.75 -12.01 -7.86
CA ALA A 21 8.55 -10.84 -8.24
C ALA A 21 7.81 -9.54 -7.89
N ASP A 22 6.52 -9.44 -8.22
CA ASP A 22 5.69 -8.27 -7.89
C ASP A 22 5.61 -8.09 -6.36
N ARG A 23 5.32 -9.18 -5.65
CA ARG A 23 5.21 -9.18 -4.20
C ARG A 23 6.52 -8.77 -3.53
N LYS A 24 7.64 -9.25 -4.04
CA LYS A 24 8.96 -8.91 -3.50
C LYS A 24 9.34 -7.46 -3.78
N PHE A 25 9.03 -6.98 -4.98
CA PHE A 25 9.26 -5.59 -5.34
C PHE A 25 8.45 -4.64 -4.44
N ASN A 26 7.17 -4.95 -4.21
CA ASN A 26 6.31 -4.19 -3.32
C ASN A 26 6.86 -4.15 -1.89
N GLU A 27 7.18 -5.31 -1.32
CA GLU A 27 7.73 -5.43 0.03
C GLU A 27 8.98 -4.54 0.21
N VAL A 28 9.99 -4.71 -0.65
CA VAL A 28 11.25 -3.95 -0.57
C VAL A 28 11.03 -2.45 -0.75
N SER A 29 10.10 -2.05 -1.63
CA SER A 29 9.83 -0.64 -1.90
C SER A 29 9.06 0.02 -0.75
N VAL A 30 8.03 -0.65 -0.26
CA VAL A 30 7.18 -0.20 0.86
C VAL A 30 7.99 -0.10 2.16
N GLU A 31 8.91 -1.03 2.44
CA GLU A 31 9.80 -0.96 3.60
C GLU A 31 10.64 0.33 3.62
N ARG A 32 11.16 0.75 2.46
CA ARG A 32 11.94 1.99 2.34
C ARG A 32 11.08 3.22 2.63
N VAL A 33 9.86 3.26 2.13
CA VAL A 33 8.95 4.40 2.34
C VAL A 33 8.42 4.41 3.79
N ARG A 34 8.20 3.24 4.42
CA ARG A 34 7.89 3.13 5.85
C ARG A 34 9.03 3.68 6.72
N ALA A 35 10.29 3.45 6.34
CA ALA A 35 11.46 3.96 7.06
C ALA A 35 11.54 5.50 7.13
N GLU A 36 10.90 6.20 6.19
CA GLU A 36 10.76 7.67 6.19
C GLU A 36 9.63 8.17 7.13
N GLY A 37 8.93 7.28 7.83
CA GLY A 37 7.90 7.63 8.82
C GLY A 37 6.48 7.73 8.26
N HIS A 38 6.23 7.23 7.06
CA HIS A 38 4.89 7.14 6.46
C HIS A 38 4.18 5.83 6.80
N THR A 39 2.85 5.86 6.85
CA THR A 39 2.02 4.65 6.93
C THR A 39 1.60 4.23 5.53
N ILE A 40 1.61 2.94 5.26
CA ILE A 40 1.35 2.42 3.92
C ILE A 40 0.33 1.30 3.99
N PHE A 41 -0.77 1.48 3.27
CA PHE A 41 -1.66 0.39 2.91
C PHE A 41 -1.09 -0.32 1.69
N LEU A 42 -0.73 -1.58 1.89
CA LEU A 42 -0.18 -2.47 0.87
C LEU A 42 -1.18 -3.63 0.66
N PRO A 43 -1.90 -3.72 -0.48
CA PRO A 43 -2.99 -4.69 -0.65
C PRO A 43 -2.62 -6.15 -0.37
N GLN A 44 -1.37 -6.57 -0.66
CA GLN A 44 -0.90 -7.94 -0.39
C GLN A 44 -0.78 -8.31 1.10
N GLU A 45 -0.90 -7.34 2.02
CA GLU A 45 -0.91 -7.54 3.48
C GLU A 45 -2.33 -7.45 4.07
N ALA A 46 -3.34 -7.08 3.29
CA ALA A 46 -4.69 -6.78 3.79
C ALA A 46 -5.46 -8.02 4.25
N PHE A 47 -5.14 -9.18 3.67
CA PHE A 47 -5.78 -10.45 3.96
C PHE A 47 -4.72 -11.47 4.38
N LYS A 48 -5.06 -12.36 5.32
CA LYS A 48 -4.19 -13.46 5.72
C LYS A 48 -4.11 -14.50 4.62
N ASP A 49 -3.02 -15.29 4.60
CA ASP A 49 -2.81 -16.33 3.58
C ASP A 49 -3.91 -17.41 3.54
N ASP A 50 -4.65 -17.60 4.64
CA ASP A 50 -5.77 -18.54 4.76
C ASP A 50 -7.15 -17.89 4.56
N ALA A 51 -7.20 -16.61 4.21
CA ALA A 51 -8.44 -15.89 3.94
C ALA A 51 -8.95 -16.15 2.51
N ASP A 52 -10.27 -16.19 2.37
CA ASP A 52 -10.97 -16.28 1.07
C ASP A 52 -11.96 -15.11 0.95
N PRO A 53 -11.47 -13.87 0.81
CA PRO A 53 -12.33 -12.69 0.75
C PRO A 53 -13.12 -12.66 -0.55
N SER A 54 -14.38 -12.23 -0.49
CA SER A 54 -15.19 -12.05 -1.69
C SER A 54 -14.68 -10.85 -2.52
N ASN A 55 -14.99 -10.84 -3.82
CA ASN A 55 -14.67 -9.68 -4.68
C ASN A 55 -15.25 -8.36 -4.12
N GLU A 56 -16.45 -8.41 -3.52
CA GLU A 56 -17.09 -7.25 -2.89
C GLU A 56 -16.30 -6.77 -1.67
N GLU A 57 -15.76 -7.69 -0.88
CA GLU A 57 -14.92 -7.37 0.27
C GLU A 57 -13.59 -6.76 -0.14
N ILE A 58 -12.91 -7.35 -1.12
CA ILE A 58 -11.66 -6.81 -1.69
C ILE A 58 -11.91 -5.39 -2.19
N PHE A 59 -12.92 -5.22 -3.05
CA PHE A 59 -13.26 -3.91 -3.61
C PHE A 59 -13.57 -2.86 -2.54
N ARG A 60 -14.34 -3.25 -1.50
CA ARG A 60 -14.68 -2.36 -0.39
C ARG A 60 -13.44 -1.94 0.40
N VAL A 61 -12.57 -2.89 0.76
CA VAL A 61 -11.34 -2.62 1.53
C VAL A 61 -10.41 -1.71 0.72
N ASP A 62 -10.10 -2.06 -0.53
CA ASP A 62 -9.23 -1.26 -1.38
C ASP A 62 -9.80 0.15 -1.60
N THR A 63 -11.10 0.27 -1.91
CA THR A 63 -11.73 1.59 -2.12
C THR A 63 -11.68 2.46 -0.87
N THR A 64 -11.91 1.86 0.32
CA THR A 64 -11.87 2.57 1.60
C THR A 64 -10.46 3.09 1.90
N GLU A 65 -9.45 2.26 1.68
CA GLU A 65 -8.05 2.60 1.93
C GLU A 65 -7.51 3.59 0.91
N LEU A 66 -7.90 3.46 -0.35
CA LEU A 66 -7.61 4.40 -1.42
C LEU A 66 -8.19 5.80 -1.11
N GLN A 67 -9.47 5.87 -0.74
CA GLN A 67 -10.15 7.14 -0.45
C GLN A 67 -9.66 7.83 0.83
N SER A 68 -9.17 7.06 1.79
CA SER A 68 -8.66 7.60 3.06
C SER A 68 -7.17 7.93 3.05
N SER A 69 -6.45 7.61 1.98
CA SER A 69 -5.02 7.90 1.85
C SER A 69 -4.76 9.33 1.40
N ASP A 70 -3.70 9.94 1.92
CA ASP A 70 -3.22 11.25 1.50
C ASP A 70 -2.58 11.21 0.10
N ILE A 71 -1.97 10.08 -0.23
CA ILE A 71 -1.15 9.88 -1.44
C ILE A 71 -1.47 8.51 -2.03
N VAL A 72 -1.47 8.44 -3.36
CA VAL A 72 -1.47 7.18 -4.12
C VAL A 72 -0.13 7.07 -4.83
N VAL A 73 0.56 5.95 -4.63
CA VAL A 73 1.71 5.56 -5.45
C VAL A 73 1.26 4.45 -6.38
N ALA A 74 1.34 4.69 -7.69
CA ALA A 74 0.98 3.73 -8.72
C ALA A 74 2.22 3.29 -9.50
N CYS A 75 2.53 1.99 -9.45
CA CYS A 75 3.55 1.35 -10.27
C CYS A 75 2.90 0.92 -11.60
N LEU A 76 3.51 1.31 -12.73
CA LEU A 76 2.93 1.17 -14.07
C LEU A 76 3.71 0.23 -14.99
N ASP A 77 4.79 -0.36 -14.48
CA ASP A 77 5.65 -1.29 -15.22
C ASP A 77 4.99 -2.67 -15.43
#